data_AF-A0A822YL78-F1
#
_entry.id   AF-A0A822YL78-F1
#
_cell.length_a   1.000
_cell.length_b   1.000
_cell.length_c   1.000
_cell.angle_alpha   90.00
_cell.angle_beta   90.00
_cell.angle_gamma   90.00
#
_symmetry.space_group_name_H-M   'P 1'
#
loop_
_entity.id
_entity.type
_entity.pdbx_description
1 polymer ?
#
loop_
_entity_poly.entity_id
_entity_poly.type
_entity_poly.pdbx_seq_one_letter_code
_entity_poly.pdbx_strand_id
1 'polypeptide(L)'
;MNFLGAFVGINIGTVVTDLPSAADVVAILKANRITHIHLYDVDRHMLNALAGTGIEVMVGVTNEEVLGIGESPSPWINKNVASYLPETNIMTIAVGSEILTSVPNAAPILVRATTFTMLFWLLTSIFRSKFQVPSQWT
;
A
#
# COMPACT_ATOMS: atom_id res chain seq x y z
N MET A 1 -5.26 -17.36 -12.36
CA MET A 1 -4.40 -18.39 -11.73
C MET A 1 -3.95 -17.83 -10.39
N ASN A 2 -4.35 -18.46 -9.28
CA ASN A 2 -3.87 -18.10 -7.94
C ASN A 2 -2.44 -18.65 -7.79
N PHE A 3 -1.45 -17.78 -7.72
CA PHE A 3 -0.08 -18.17 -7.40
C PHE A 3 0.09 -18.15 -5.87
N LEU A 4 -0.09 -19.29 -5.22
CA LEU A 4 0.47 -19.53 -3.88
C LEU A 4 1.98 -19.82 -3.98
N GLY A 5 2.71 -18.97 -4.70
CA GLY A 5 4.11 -19.19 -5.09
C GLY A 5 4.99 -17.96 -4.82
N ALA A 6 6.30 -18.19 -4.74
CA ALA A 6 7.28 -17.13 -4.57
C ALA A 6 7.18 -16.09 -5.70
N PHE A 7 7.28 -14.82 -5.36
CA PHE A 7 7.27 -13.71 -6.30
C PHE A 7 8.55 -12.88 -6.16
N VAL A 8 8.85 -12.13 -7.21
CA VAL A 8 9.83 -11.03 -7.18
C VAL A 8 9.05 -9.74 -7.36
N GLY A 9 9.29 -8.78 -6.46
CA GLY A 9 8.71 -7.45 -6.53
C GLY A 9 9.75 -6.37 -6.77
N ILE A 10 9.28 -5.15 -7.08
CA ILE A 10 10.13 -3.99 -7.35
C ILE A 10 9.73 -2.84 -6.42
N ASN A 11 10.73 -2.12 -5.90
CA ASN A 11 10.52 -0.84 -5.20
C ASN A 11 10.49 0.31 -6.21
N ILE A 12 9.50 1.19 -6.10
CA ILE A 12 9.32 2.35 -6.98
C ILE A 12 9.31 3.61 -6.12
N GLY A 13 10.34 4.45 -6.33
CA GLY A 13 10.44 5.79 -5.75
C GLY A 13 10.06 6.85 -6.77
N THR A 14 9.35 7.88 -6.31
CA THR A 14 8.83 8.99 -7.13
C THR A 14 9.67 10.27 -7.01
N VAL A 15 10.66 10.29 -6.11
CA VAL A 15 11.53 11.45 -5.85
C VAL A 15 12.74 11.46 -6.81
N VAL A 16 12.48 11.43 -8.12
CA VAL A 16 13.52 11.57 -9.16
C VAL A 16 13.00 12.38 -10.35
N THR A 17 13.90 12.92 -11.16
CA THR A 17 13.57 13.65 -12.40
C THR A 17 13.32 12.68 -13.57
N ASP A 18 12.52 13.11 -14.55
CA ASP A 18 12.27 12.41 -15.83
C ASP A 18 11.73 10.97 -15.70
N LEU A 19 10.88 10.73 -14.70
CA LEU A 19 10.16 9.46 -14.58
C LEU A 19 9.23 9.24 -15.79
N PRO A 20 9.14 8.00 -16.29
CA PRO A 20 8.05 7.61 -17.18
C PRO A 20 6.70 7.90 -16.53
N SER A 21 5.65 8.11 -17.34
CA SER A 21 4.31 8.32 -16.79
C SER A 21 3.87 7.09 -15.98
N ALA A 22 2.97 7.26 -15.01
CA ALA A 22 2.43 6.15 -14.23
C ALA A 22 1.86 5.02 -15.12
N ALA A 23 1.24 5.39 -16.25
CA ALA A 23 0.74 4.43 -17.24
C ALA A 23 1.88 3.66 -17.93
N ASP A 24 2.97 4.33 -18.29
CA ASP A 24 4.15 3.68 -18.89
C ASP A 24 4.83 2.75 -17.90
N VAL A 25 4.96 3.16 -16.63
CA VAL A 25 5.47 2.29 -15.56
C VAL A 25 4.61 1.04 -15.45
N VAL A 26 3.28 1.16 -15.40
CA VAL A 26 2.36 0.01 -15.37
C VAL A 26 2.50 -0.87 -16.61
N ALA A 27 2.68 -0.28 -17.80
CA ALA A 27 2.92 -1.03 -19.03
C ALA A 27 4.22 -1.85 -18.94
N ILE A 28 5.30 -1.25 -18.43
CA ILE A 28 6.59 -1.93 -18.20
C ILE A 28 6.42 -3.07 -17.20
N LEU A 29 5.73 -2.85 -16.07
CA LEU A 29 5.48 -3.89 -15.06
C LEU A 29 4.75 -5.09 -15.67
N LYS A 30 3.68 -4.85 -16.43
CA LYS A 30 2.93 -5.90 -17.12
C LYS A 30 3.76 -6.64 -18.16
N ALA A 31 4.52 -5.92 -18.98
CA ALA A 31 5.39 -6.50 -20.00
C ALA A 31 6.44 -7.46 -19.38
N ASN A 32 6.92 -7.13 -18.18
CA ASN A 32 7.91 -7.93 -17.45
C ASN A 32 7.29 -8.93 -16.46
N ARG A 33 5.96 -9.06 -16.44
CA ARG A 33 5.22 -9.95 -15.51
C ARG A 33 5.54 -9.67 -14.03
N ILE A 34 5.84 -8.42 -13.69
CA ILE A 34 5.97 -7.99 -12.30
C ILE A 34 4.56 -7.85 -11.73
N THR A 35 4.29 -8.61 -10.68
CA THR A 35 2.96 -8.68 -10.05
C THR A 35 2.91 -8.05 -8.67
N HIS A 36 4.07 -7.66 -8.10
CA HIS A 36 4.17 -7.09 -6.76
C HIS A 36 5.08 -5.87 -6.81
N ILE A 37 4.64 -4.78 -6.20
CA ILE A 37 5.44 -3.56 -6.08
C ILE A 37 5.36 -2.98 -4.67
N HIS A 38 6.37 -2.19 -4.33
CA HIS A 38 6.37 -1.34 -3.16
C HIS A 38 6.55 0.11 -3.61
N LEU A 39 5.54 0.95 -3.33
CA LEU A 39 5.63 2.40 -3.49
C LEU A 39 6.14 2.99 -2.18
N TYR A 40 7.20 3.80 -2.23
CA TYR A 40 7.75 4.43 -1.01
C TYR A 40 6.80 5.43 -0.36
N ASP A 41 5.87 5.99 -1.14
CA ASP A 41 4.85 6.94 -0.73
C ASP A 41 3.51 6.63 -1.40
N VAL A 42 2.49 7.42 -1.06
CA VAL A 42 1.13 7.28 -1.60
C VAL A 42 0.98 8.20 -2.81
N ASP A 43 1.69 7.86 -3.90
CA ASP A 43 1.56 8.59 -5.15
C ASP A 43 0.21 8.29 -5.82
N ARG A 44 -0.61 9.34 -5.96
CA ARG A 44 -1.98 9.21 -6.48
C ARG A 44 -2.03 8.82 -7.94
N HIS A 45 -1.05 9.23 -8.74
CA HIS A 45 -1.02 8.94 -10.17
C HIS A 45 -0.71 7.45 -10.39
N MET A 46 0.25 6.91 -9.64
CA MET A 46 0.58 5.49 -9.62
C MET A 46 -0.59 4.65 -9.14
N LEU A 47 -1.21 4.99 -7.99
CA LEU A 47 -2.34 4.22 -7.48
C LEU A 47 -3.52 4.21 -8.48
N ASN A 48 -3.85 5.34 -9.07
CA ASN A 48 -4.89 5.40 -10.10
C ASN A 48 -4.53 4.57 -11.35
N ALA A 49 -3.27 4.57 -11.78
CA ALA A 49 -2.82 3.77 -12.93
C ALA A 49 -2.81 2.26 -12.64
N LEU A 50 -2.66 1.87 -11.37
CA LEU A 50 -2.68 0.48 -10.91
C LEU A 50 -4.09 -0.07 -10.73
N ALA A 51 -5.12 0.77 -10.77
CA ALA A 51 -6.51 0.37 -10.69
C ALA A 51 -6.87 -0.68 -11.76
N GLY A 52 -7.49 -1.78 -11.35
CA GLY A 52 -7.92 -2.88 -12.23
C GLY A 52 -6.78 -3.70 -12.84
N THR A 53 -5.51 -3.43 -12.49
CA THR A 53 -4.38 -4.17 -13.06
C THR A 53 -4.15 -5.53 -12.41
N GLY A 54 -4.60 -5.70 -11.16
CA GLY A 54 -4.33 -6.87 -10.34
C GLY A 54 -2.92 -6.93 -9.74
N ILE A 55 -2.05 -5.95 -10.01
CA ILE A 55 -0.71 -5.84 -9.38
C ILE A 55 -0.90 -5.54 -7.90
N GLU A 56 -0.27 -6.35 -7.04
CA GLU A 56 -0.29 -6.18 -5.59
C GLU A 56 0.64 -5.04 -5.17
N VAL A 57 0.11 -4.14 -4.33
CA VAL A 57 0.79 -2.92 -3.93
C VAL A 57 1.01 -2.90 -2.42
N MET A 58 2.27 -2.77 -2.02
CA MET A 58 2.66 -2.26 -0.71
C MET A 58 2.82 -0.74 -0.82
N VAL A 59 2.17 0.02 0.06
CA VAL A 59 2.33 1.48 0.12
C VAL A 59 3.12 1.89 1.36
N GLY A 60 4.04 2.83 1.20
CA GLY A 60 4.84 3.37 2.28
C GLY A 60 4.17 4.56 2.97
N VAL A 61 4.29 4.58 4.30
CA VAL A 61 4.13 5.78 5.14
C VAL A 61 5.49 6.44 5.19
N THR A 62 5.57 7.70 4.78
CA THR A 62 6.81 8.47 4.88
C THR A 62 7.16 8.76 6.34
N ASN A 63 8.44 9.01 6.65
CA ASN A 63 8.86 9.23 8.04
C ASN A 63 8.16 10.42 8.69
N GLU A 64 7.82 11.44 7.89
CA GLU A 64 7.10 12.64 8.28
C GLU A 64 5.64 12.36 8.69
N GLU A 65 5.04 11.30 8.14
CA GLU A 65 3.66 10.91 8.40
C GLU A 65 3.49 9.97 9.60
N VAL A 66 4.56 9.30 10.03
CA VAL A 66 4.50 8.28 11.11
C VAL A 66 3.94 8.85 12.40
N LEU A 67 4.27 10.10 12.75
CA LEU A 67 3.73 10.75 13.93
C LEU A 67 2.21 10.92 13.83
N GLY A 68 1.73 11.45 12.71
CA GLY A 68 0.30 11.67 12.49
C GLY A 68 -0.49 10.36 12.54
N ILE A 69 0.03 9.28 11.93
CA ILE A 69 -0.61 7.96 11.97
C ILE A 69 -0.60 7.40 13.39
N GLY A 70 0.51 7.50 14.11
CA GLY A 70 0.64 6.98 15.47
C GLY A 70 -0.20 7.73 16.51
N GLU A 71 -0.77 8.88 16.16
CA GLU A 71 -1.73 9.64 16.98
C GLU A 71 -3.18 9.46 16.50
N SER A 72 -3.41 9.57 15.18
CA SER A 72 -4.74 9.46 14.58
C SER A 72 -4.63 8.83 13.18
N PRO A 73 -4.80 7.50 13.06
CA PRO A 73 -4.56 6.80 11.79
C PRO A 73 -5.68 7.00 10.77
N SER A 74 -6.93 7.23 11.23
CA SER A 74 -8.11 7.19 10.37
C SER A 74 -8.09 8.19 9.21
N PRO A 75 -7.71 9.48 9.40
CA PRO A 75 -7.66 10.44 8.29
C PRO A 75 -6.68 10.03 7.21
N TRP A 76 -5.49 9.55 7.60
CA TRP A 76 -4.46 9.11 6.66
C TRP A 76 -4.93 7.86 5.92
N ILE A 77 -5.41 6.83 6.63
CA ILE A 77 -5.90 5.58 6.02
C ILE A 77 -7.04 5.84 5.03
N ASN A 78 -8.01 6.67 5.40
CA ASN A 78 -9.15 6.97 4.54
C ASN A 78 -8.73 7.65 3.23
N LYS A 79 -7.81 8.62 3.33
CA LYS A 79 -7.33 9.41 2.20
C LYS A 79 -6.37 8.65 1.29
N ASN A 80 -5.56 7.76 1.85
CA ASN A 80 -4.39 7.22 1.18
C ASN A 80 -4.53 5.72 0.85
N VAL A 81 -5.47 5.02 1.47
CA VAL A 81 -5.67 3.58 1.26
C VAL A 81 -7.12 3.30 0.89
N ALA A 82 -8.08 3.66 1.76
CA ALA A 82 -9.47 3.29 1.57
C ALA A 82 -10.09 3.88 0.29
N SER A 83 -9.69 5.09 -0.11
CA SER A 83 -10.16 5.74 -1.34
C SER A 83 -9.73 5.06 -2.65
N TYR A 84 -8.78 4.13 -2.59
CA TYR A 84 -8.26 3.41 -3.75
C TYR A 84 -8.72 1.94 -3.80
N LEU A 85 -9.37 1.47 -2.73
CA LEU A 85 -9.92 0.12 -2.65
C LEU A 85 -11.38 0.11 -3.14
N PRO A 86 -11.83 -0.96 -3.84
CA PRO A 86 -11.07 -2.17 -4.20
C PRO A 86 -10.35 -2.10 -5.54
N GLU A 87 -10.44 -0.99 -6.29
CA GLU A 87 -9.95 -0.91 -7.66
C GLU A 87 -8.43 -1.13 -7.73
N THR A 88 -7.67 -0.57 -6.79
CA THR A 88 -6.22 -0.78 -6.66
C THR A 88 -5.94 -1.84 -5.62
N ASN A 89 -5.10 -2.82 -5.95
CA ASN A 89 -4.90 -4.00 -5.10
C ASN A 89 -3.86 -3.75 -3.99
N ILE A 90 -4.17 -2.85 -3.06
CA ILE A 90 -3.30 -2.53 -1.92
C ILE A 90 -3.40 -3.65 -0.88
N MET A 91 -2.27 -4.26 -0.53
CA MET A 91 -2.20 -5.42 0.38
C MET A 91 -1.51 -5.13 1.70
N THR A 92 -0.63 -4.13 1.74
CA THR A 92 0.18 -3.86 2.92
C THR A 92 0.55 -2.39 3.01
N ILE A 93 0.71 -1.91 4.24
CA ILE A 93 1.23 -0.56 4.53
C ILE A 93 2.58 -0.75 5.23
N ALA A 94 3.66 -0.27 4.62
CA ALA A 94 4.99 -0.20 5.24
C ALA A 94 5.10 1.08 6.06
N VAL A 95 5.44 1.00 7.35
CA VAL A 95 5.45 2.17 8.24
C VAL A 95 6.87 2.70 8.45
N GLY A 96 7.19 3.82 7.79
CA GLY A 96 8.49 4.46 7.87
C GLY A 96 9.60 3.71 7.12
N SER A 97 10.68 4.42 6.82
CA SER A 97 11.92 3.87 6.26
C SER A 97 13.06 4.16 7.22
N GLU A 98 13.68 3.11 7.77
CA GLU A 98 14.85 3.21 8.63
C GLU A 98 14.66 4.19 9.82
N ILE A 99 13.43 4.27 10.33
CA ILE A 99 13.06 5.30 11.31
C ILE A 99 13.79 5.13 12.66
N LEU A 100 14.12 3.89 13.03
CA LEU A 100 14.81 3.60 14.29
C LEU A 100 16.27 4.09 14.30
N THR A 101 16.87 4.30 13.14
CA THR A 101 18.23 4.83 12.99
C THR A 101 18.27 6.29 12.60
N SER A 102 17.19 6.83 12.03
CA SER A 102 17.11 8.22 11.55
C SER A 102 16.38 9.18 12.51
N VAL A 103 15.48 8.68 13.36
CA VAL A 103 14.68 9.50 14.27
C VAL A 103 14.90 9.07 15.73
N PRO A 104 15.47 9.94 16.59
CA PRO A 104 15.65 9.64 18.01
C PRO A 104 14.33 9.32 18.71
N ASN A 105 14.33 8.28 19.55
CA ASN A 105 13.17 7.86 20.35
C ASN A 105 11.90 7.52 19.53
N ALA A 106 12.03 7.14 18.26
CA ALA A 106 10.88 6.84 17.40
C ALA A 106 10.16 5.52 17.71
N ALA A 107 10.74 4.63 18.52
CA ALA A 107 10.20 3.29 18.76
C ALA A 107 8.73 3.29 19.26
N PRO A 108 8.33 4.11 20.27
CA PRO A 108 6.95 4.07 20.76
C PRO A 108 5.93 4.53 19.71
N ILE A 109 6.26 5.57 18.93
CA ILE A 109 5.36 6.07 17.90
C ILE A 109 5.28 5.11 16.71
N LEU A 110 6.40 4.48 16.34
CA LEU A 110 6.44 3.45 15.31
C LEU A 110 5.57 2.25 15.69
N VAL A 111 5.68 1.75 16.92
CA VAL A 111 4.85 0.64 17.41
C VAL A 111 3.36 0.98 17.31
N ARG A 112 2.96 2.20 17.70
CA ARG A 112 1.57 2.64 17.56
C ARG A 112 1.12 2.67 16.10
N ALA A 113 1.89 3.33 15.24
CA ALA A 113 1.56 3.45 13.82
C ALA A 113 1.42 2.07 13.15
N THR A 114 2.37 1.16 13.38
CA THR A 114 2.32 -0.22 12.88
C THR A 114 1.13 -1.00 13.44
N THR A 115 0.79 -0.82 14.72
CA THR A 115 -0.37 -1.49 15.33
C THR A 115 -1.68 -1.02 14.67
N PHE A 116 -1.81 0.27 14.39
CA PHE A 116 -3.01 0.81 13.75
C PHE A 116 -3.17 0.35 12.30
N THR A 117 -2.09 0.33 11.51
CA THR A 117 -2.15 -0.19 10.14
C THR A 117 -2.45 -1.69 10.13
N MET A 118 -1.89 -2.47 11.07
CA MET A 118 -2.23 -3.89 11.22
C MET A 118 -3.70 -4.10 11.59
N LEU A 119 -4.24 -3.31 12.52
CA LEU A 119 -5.65 -3.41 12.93
C LEU A 119 -6.60 -3.11 11.77
N PHE A 120 -6.29 -2.11 10.93
CA PHE A 120 -7.05 -1.84 9.73
C PHE A 120 -7.16 -3.07 8.83
N TRP A 121 -6.04 -3.75 8.53
CA TRP A 121 -6.04 -4.96 7.71
C TRP A 121 -6.75 -6.15 8.37
N LEU A 122 -6.62 -6.30 9.68
CA LEU A 122 -7.34 -7.34 10.42
C LEU A 122 -8.86 -7.12 10.30
N LEU A 123 -9.32 -5.89 10.48
CA LEU A 123 -10.73 -5.54 10.36
C LEU A 123 -11.23 -5.78 8.93
N THR A 124 -10.53 -5.28 7.90
CA THR A 124 -10.95 -5.47 6.51
C THR A 124 -10.99 -6.96 6.12
N SER A 125 -10.05 -7.77 6.62
CA SER A 125 -10.05 -9.24 6.42
C SER A 125 -11.24 -9.93 7.10
N ILE A 126 -11.56 -9.56 8.34
CA ILE A 126 -12.74 -10.07 9.06
C ILE A 126 -14.03 -9.67 8.32
N PHE A 127 -14.13 -8.42 7.87
CA PHE A 127 -15.30 -7.98 7.10
C PHE A 127 -15.42 -8.73 5.77
N ARG A 128 -14.31 -8.88 5.03
CA ARG A 128 -14.30 -9.59 3.74
C ARG A 128 -14.65 -11.07 3.89
N SER A 129 -14.18 -11.73 4.95
CA SER A 129 -14.46 -13.16 5.20
C SER A 129 -15.88 -13.41 5.72
N LYS A 130 -16.45 -12.50 6.52
CA LYS A 130 -17.78 -12.68 7.11
C LYS A 130 -18.93 -12.18 6.23
N PHE A 131 -18.67 -11.27 5.30
CA PHE A 131 -19.72 -10.61 4.50
C PHE A 131 -19.52 -10.74 2.99
N GLN A 132 -18.91 -11.84 2.50
CA GLN A 132 -18.90 -12.12 1.05
C GLN A 132 -20.34 -12.08 0.52
N VAL A 133 -20.61 -11.18 -0.44
CA VAL A 133 -21.88 -11.13 -1.15
C VAL A 133 -22.06 -12.46 -1.87
N PRO A 134 -23.13 -13.24 -1.59
CA PRO A 134 -23.32 -14.53 -2.22
C PRO A 134 -23.37 -14.40 -3.74
N SER A 135 -22.64 -15.26 -4.45
CA SER A 135 -22.54 -15.30 -5.93
C SER A 135 -23.87 -15.55 -6.67
N GLN A 136 -24.97 -15.70 -5.94
CA GLN A 136 -26.34 -15.87 -6.45
C GLN A 136 -27.06 -14.53 -6.74
N TRP A 137 -26.36 -13.39 -6.62
CA TRP A 137 -26.90 -12.04 -6.88
C TRP A 137 -26.21 -11.30 -8.04
N THR A 138 -25.48 -12.03 -8.90
CA THR A 138 -24.90 -11.55 -10.18
C THR A 138 -25.24 -12.53 -11.28
#